data_AF-A0A5C8WND2-F1
#
_entry.id   AF-A0A5C8WND2-F1
#
_cell.length_a   1.000
_cell.length_b   1.000
_cell.length_c   1.000
_cell.angle_alpha   90.00
_cell.angle_beta   90.00
_cell.angle_gamma   90.00
#
_symmetry.space_group_name_H-M   'P 1'
#
loop_
_entity.id
_entity.type
_entity.pdbx_description
1 polymer ?
#
loop_
_entity_poly.entity_id
_entity_poly.type
_entity_poly.pdbx_seq_one_letter_code
_entity_poly.pdbx_strand_id
1 'polypeptide(L)'
;MADPTVSVTAGSTEVVGIGTSFIERAGDLFLLAGLAVPIAFSVPGKITLAQPWPGDTLAGRADFATQRSGPYWSTAVTTNLQINDLLSKLDAALPLRFDAAAPFTQRASLNNQPAGFIFLSVDPSPFTLYVKLANTNSSSDWSTGQAVKTTPAASTEEAQAAAAAASTAQAAAEERAAFAANAVSVASGAAAAARGSAADVRQYAAIVGAAAFDFAFDGSPDPSNDWST
;
A
#
# COMPACT_ATOMS: atom_id res chain seq x y z
N MET A 1 -23.87 -19.03 6.79
CA MET A 1 -22.50 -18.96 7.34
C MET A 1 -22.50 -17.84 8.36
N ALA A 2 -21.72 -17.95 9.44
CA ALA A 2 -21.53 -16.81 10.35
C ALA A 2 -20.67 -15.75 9.65
N ASP A 3 -21.01 -14.48 9.82
CA ASP A 3 -20.24 -13.38 9.25
C ASP A 3 -18.86 -13.31 9.93
N PRO A 4 -17.80 -12.96 9.18
CA PRO A 4 -16.47 -12.78 9.75
C PRO A 4 -16.50 -11.66 10.80
N THR A 5 -15.93 -11.92 11.97
CA THR A 5 -15.84 -10.94 13.05
C THR A 5 -14.45 -10.85 13.63
N VAL A 6 -14.12 -9.71 14.23
CA VAL A 6 -12.84 -9.46 14.89
C VAL A 6 -13.03 -8.97 16.32
N SER A 7 -12.04 -9.24 17.16
CA SER A 7 -11.96 -8.75 18.53
C SER A 7 -10.56 -8.21 18.83
N VAL A 8 -10.47 -7.11 19.55
CA VAL A 8 -9.24 -6.45 19.97
C VAL A 8 -9.42 -5.86 21.37
N THR A 9 -8.43 -6.05 22.24
CA THR A 9 -8.45 -5.51 23.60
C THR A 9 -7.72 -4.17 23.65
N ALA A 10 -8.23 -3.23 24.45
CA ALA A 10 -7.56 -1.94 24.69
C ALA A 10 -6.09 -2.16 25.13
N GLY A 11 -5.17 -1.45 24.47
CA GLY A 11 -3.73 -1.58 24.74
C GLY A 11 -3.09 -2.88 24.27
N SER A 12 -3.83 -3.79 23.64
CA SER A 12 -3.28 -5.02 23.06
C SER A 12 -2.74 -4.78 21.66
N THR A 13 -1.70 -5.50 21.27
CA THR A 13 -1.22 -5.57 19.88
C THR A 13 -1.90 -6.69 19.09
N GLU A 14 -2.87 -7.39 19.66
CA GLU A 14 -3.45 -8.58 19.06
C GLU A 14 -4.90 -8.37 18.65
N VAL A 15 -5.18 -8.69 17.40
CA VAL A 15 -6.55 -8.77 16.84
C VAL A 15 -6.83 -10.22 16.49
N VAL A 16 -7.92 -10.76 17.03
CA VAL A 16 -8.36 -12.14 16.79
C VAL A 16 -9.58 -12.11 15.87
N GLY A 17 -9.51 -12.87 14.78
CA GLY A 17 -10.61 -13.04 13.82
C GLY A 17 -11.31 -14.38 14.00
N ILE A 18 -12.65 -14.37 14.02
CA ILE A 18 -13.50 -15.57 13.96
C ILE A 18 -14.13 -15.61 12.58
N GLY A 19 -14.02 -16.75 11.89
CA GLY A 19 -14.48 -16.88 10.50
C GLY A 19 -13.74 -15.97 9.51
N THR A 20 -12.61 -15.38 9.93
CA THR A 20 -11.83 -14.41 9.15
C THR A 20 -10.45 -15.00 8.82
N SER A 21 -10.03 -14.88 7.56
CA SER A 21 -8.67 -15.21 7.14
C SER A 21 -7.94 -13.95 6.71
N PHE A 22 -6.85 -13.63 7.39
CA PHE A 22 -6.03 -12.45 7.12
C PHE A 22 -4.89 -12.81 6.16
N ILE A 23 -4.69 -11.97 5.14
CA ILE A 23 -3.64 -12.10 4.12
C ILE A 23 -2.77 -10.85 4.03
N GLU A 24 -2.95 -9.94 4.98
CA GLU A 24 -2.24 -8.67 5.11
C GLU A 24 -0.75 -8.89 5.40
N ARG A 25 0.05 -7.85 5.19
CA ARG A 25 1.48 -7.87 5.49
C ARG A 25 1.86 -6.75 6.43
N ALA A 26 3.08 -6.85 6.94
CA ALA A 26 3.72 -5.77 7.69
C ALA A 26 3.58 -4.43 6.96
N GLY A 27 3.12 -3.39 7.65
CA GLY A 27 2.93 -2.05 7.11
C GLY A 27 1.54 -1.77 6.52
N ASP A 28 0.69 -2.79 6.32
CA ASP A 28 -0.72 -2.57 6.01
C ASP A 28 -1.46 -1.94 7.21
N LEU A 29 -2.62 -1.33 6.98
CA LEU A 29 -3.43 -0.76 8.05
C LEU A 29 -4.59 -1.69 8.38
N PHE A 30 -4.80 -1.94 9.67
CA PHE A 30 -6.03 -2.49 10.22
C PHE A 30 -6.94 -1.33 10.64
N LEU A 31 -8.19 -1.34 10.17
CA LEU A 31 -9.18 -0.31 10.43
C LEU A 31 -10.38 -0.90 11.17
N LEU A 32 -10.74 -0.29 12.29
CA LEU A 32 -11.92 -0.66 13.07
C LEU A 32 -12.41 0.54 13.89
N ALA A 33 -13.72 0.76 13.94
CA ALA A 33 -14.34 1.86 14.70
C ALA A 33 -13.73 3.25 14.41
N GLY A 34 -13.34 3.51 13.15
CA GLY A 34 -12.74 4.79 12.74
C GLY A 34 -11.26 4.96 13.13
N LEU A 35 -10.64 3.97 13.75
CA LEU A 35 -9.22 3.96 14.10
C LEU A 35 -8.45 3.13 13.07
N ALA A 36 -7.23 3.56 12.76
CA ALA A 36 -6.32 2.86 11.86
C ALA A 36 -5.00 2.57 12.59
N VAL A 37 -4.57 1.30 12.56
CA VAL A 37 -3.33 0.87 13.22
C VAL A 37 -2.49 0.05 12.24
N PRO A 38 -1.18 0.33 12.10
CA PRO A 38 -0.30 -0.47 11.25
C PRO A 38 -0.18 -1.90 11.75
N ILE A 39 -0.12 -2.84 10.81
CA ILE A 39 0.06 -4.27 11.03
C ILE A 39 1.56 -4.56 11.09
N ALA A 40 2.00 -5.29 12.11
CA ALA A 40 3.36 -5.83 12.20
C ALA A 40 3.49 -7.12 11.36
N PHE A 41 2.54 -8.04 11.50
CA PHE A 41 2.39 -9.23 10.66
C PHE A 41 1.01 -9.85 10.88
N SER A 42 0.60 -10.79 10.03
CA SER A 42 -0.63 -11.56 10.22
C SER A 42 -0.43 -13.03 9.89
N VAL A 43 -1.31 -13.84 10.48
CA VAL A 43 -1.49 -15.27 10.18
C VAL A 43 -2.99 -15.51 10.00
N PRO A 44 -3.42 -16.64 9.41
CA PRO A 44 -4.84 -16.95 9.32
C PRO A 44 -5.52 -16.86 10.70
N GLY A 45 -6.57 -16.04 10.82
CA GLY A 45 -7.33 -15.82 12.05
C GLY A 45 -6.71 -14.84 13.07
N LYS A 46 -5.52 -14.29 12.84
CA LYS A 46 -4.90 -13.32 13.77
C LYS A 46 -4.05 -12.26 13.08
N ILE A 47 -4.20 -11.01 13.50
CA ILE A 47 -3.30 -9.90 13.16
C ILE A 47 -2.52 -9.50 14.41
N THR A 48 -1.22 -9.23 14.24
CA THR A 48 -0.41 -8.53 15.22
C THR A 48 -0.18 -7.11 14.73
N LEU A 49 -0.60 -6.13 15.52
CA LEU A 49 -0.44 -4.70 15.30
C LEU A 49 0.99 -4.26 15.66
N ALA A 50 1.52 -3.28 14.93
CA ALA A 50 2.83 -2.69 15.19
C ALA A 50 2.86 -1.78 16.43
N GLN A 51 1.68 -1.37 16.90
CA GLN A 51 1.51 -0.58 18.11
C GLN A 51 0.26 -1.05 18.86
N PRO A 52 0.21 -0.85 20.20
CA PRO A 52 -0.96 -1.15 21.01
C PRO A 52 -2.24 -0.49 20.44
N TRP A 53 -3.37 -1.22 20.52
CA TRP A 53 -4.67 -0.71 20.11
C TRP A 53 -5.04 0.53 20.92
N PRO A 54 -5.25 1.69 20.27
CA PRO A 54 -5.44 2.97 20.96
C PRO A 54 -6.88 3.21 21.42
N GLY A 55 -7.82 2.35 21.02
CA GLY A 55 -9.24 2.47 21.36
C GLY A 55 -9.68 1.55 22.50
N ASP A 56 -10.98 1.61 22.80
CA ASP A 56 -11.61 0.70 23.75
C ASP A 56 -11.56 -0.75 23.27
N THR A 57 -11.76 -1.68 24.21
CA THR A 57 -11.92 -3.10 23.90
C THR A 57 -13.16 -3.31 23.05
N LEU A 58 -13.00 -3.97 21.91
CA LEU A 58 -14.05 -4.28 20.96
C LEU A 58 -14.08 -5.79 20.71
N ALA A 59 -15.26 -6.40 20.71
CA ALA A 59 -15.42 -7.83 20.47
C ALA A 59 -16.54 -8.10 19.46
N GLY A 60 -16.35 -9.13 18.62
CA GLY A 60 -17.37 -9.60 17.67
C GLY A 60 -17.76 -8.57 16.60
N ARG A 61 -16.84 -7.70 16.20
CA ARG A 61 -17.12 -6.62 15.23
C ARG A 61 -17.01 -7.12 13.80
N ALA A 62 -18.01 -6.83 12.97
CA ALA A 62 -18.01 -7.16 11.55
C ALA A 62 -17.63 -5.97 10.65
N ASP A 63 -17.61 -4.75 11.20
CA ASP A 63 -17.33 -3.49 10.50
C ASP A 63 -15.82 -3.16 10.42
N PHE A 64 -14.98 -4.19 10.32
CA PHE A 64 -13.54 -4.02 10.15
C PHE A 64 -13.16 -3.93 8.68
N ALA A 65 -12.04 -3.27 8.40
CA ALA A 65 -11.42 -3.26 7.08
C ALA A 65 -9.90 -3.34 7.21
N THR A 66 -9.24 -3.76 6.13
CA THR A 66 -7.79 -3.69 6.01
C THR A 66 -7.43 -2.88 4.78
N GLN A 67 -6.45 -1.99 4.91
CA GLN A 67 -6.01 -1.14 3.81
C GLN A 67 -4.54 -1.40 3.49
N ARG A 68 -4.31 -1.83 2.25
CA ARG A 68 -3.00 -2.06 1.65
C ARG A 68 -2.34 -0.75 1.28
N SER A 69 -1.81 -0.06 2.30
CA SER A 69 -1.18 1.26 2.17
C SER A 69 0.28 1.28 2.65
N GLY A 70 0.82 0.11 3.03
CA GLY A 70 2.22 -0.01 3.41
C GLY A 70 3.16 0.40 2.27
N PRO A 71 4.35 0.97 2.58
CA PRO A 71 5.34 1.39 1.58
C PRO A 71 5.69 0.30 0.56
N TYR A 72 5.58 -0.96 0.97
CA TYR A 72 5.82 -2.13 0.14
C TYR A 72 4.90 -2.19 -1.08
N TRP A 73 3.64 -1.73 -1.00
CA TRP A 73 2.70 -1.71 -2.12
C TRP A 73 3.05 -0.66 -3.19
N SER A 74 3.96 0.28 -2.90
CA SER A 74 4.49 1.20 -3.90
C SER A 74 5.60 0.55 -4.75
N THR A 75 5.15 0.01 -5.88
CA THR A 75 5.73 0.02 -7.24
C THR A 75 7.18 -0.40 -7.56
N ALA A 76 8.04 -0.79 -6.62
CA ALA A 76 9.31 -1.46 -6.96
C ALA A 76 9.66 -2.62 -6.03
N VAL A 77 9.44 -2.44 -4.73
CA VAL A 77 9.80 -3.45 -3.73
C VAL A 77 8.89 -4.67 -3.81
N THR A 78 7.57 -4.49 -3.97
CA THR A 78 6.64 -5.62 -4.18
C THR A 78 6.89 -6.33 -5.50
N THR A 79 7.14 -5.59 -6.58
CA THR A 79 7.52 -6.19 -7.87
C THR A 79 8.78 -7.04 -7.73
N ASN A 80 9.81 -6.55 -7.04
CA ASN A 80 11.04 -7.30 -6.81
C ASN A 80 10.84 -8.51 -5.90
N LEU A 81 10.01 -8.41 -4.85
CA LEU A 81 9.69 -9.55 -3.98
C LEU A 81 8.85 -10.61 -4.71
N GLN A 82 7.89 -10.20 -5.53
CA GLN A 82 7.08 -11.11 -6.35
C GLN A 82 7.91 -11.75 -7.46
N ILE A 83 8.82 -11.02 -8.11
CA ILE A 83 9.77 -11.57 -9.06
C ILE A 83 10.69 -12.56 -8.37
N ASN A 84 11.25 -12.24 -7.20
CA ASN A 84 12.11 -13.17 -6.47
C ASN A 84 11.38 -14.43 -5.99
N ASP A 85 10.11 -14.30 -5.57
CA ASP A 85 9.25 -15.44 -5.23
C ASP A 85 8.86 -16.27 -6.47
N LEU A 86 8.62 -15.62 -7.61
CA LEU A 86 8.38 -16.31 -8.88
C LEU A 86 9.65 -17.04 -9.35
N LEU A 87 10.81 -16.40 -9.25
CA LEU A 87 12.10 -16.98 -9.61
C LEU A 87 12.45 -18.15 -8.69
N SER A 88 12.21 -18.06 -7.38
CA SER A 88 12.46 -19.16 -6.45
C SER A 88 11.51 -20.35 -6.70
N LYS A 89 10.24 -20.08 -7.04
CA LYS A 89 9.28 -21.11 -7.45
C LYS A 89 9.65 -21.75 -8.78
N LEU A 90 10.11 -20.97 -9.77
CA LEU A 90 10.62 -21.50 -11.04
C LEU A 90 11.89 -22.34 -10.82
N ASP A 91 12.80 -21.89 -9.97
CA ASP A 91 14.06 -22.58 -9.67
C ASP A 91 13.85 -23.89 -8.87
N ALA A 92 12.73 -24.02 -8.15
CA ALA A 92 12.32 -25.22 -7.43
C ALA A 92 11.37 -26.14 -8.22
N ALA A 93 10.59 -25.61 -9.16
CA ALA A 93 9.54 -26.35 -9.87
C ALA A 93 9.92 -26.80 -11.29
N LEU A 94 10.94 -26.20 -11.90
CA LEU A 94 11.39 -26.63 -13.22
C LEU A 94 12.34 -27.83 -13.10
N PRO A 95 12.03 -28.98 -13.74
CA PRO A 95 12.93 -30.13 -13.79
C PRO A 95 14.20 -29.88 -14.63
N LEU A 96 14.33 -28.68 -15.22
CA LEU A 96 15.44 -28.30 -16.09
C LEU A 96 16.01 -26.95 -15.63
N ARG A 97 17.22 -26.98 -15.06
CA ARG A 97 18.01 -25.79 -14.72
C ARG A 97 19.01 -25.51 -15.83
N PHE A 98 19.21 -24.23 -16.18
CA PHE A 98 20.24 -23.82 -17.12
C PHE A 98 21.50 -23.44 -16.35
N ASP A 99 22.67 -23.89 -16.81
CA ASP A 99 23.95 -23.53 -16.19
C ASP A 99 24.41 -22.13 -16.59
N ALA A 100 24.00 -21.66 -17.78
CA ALA A 100 24.19 -20.29 -18.23
C ALA A 100 23.13 -19.85 -19.24
N ALA A 101 22.87 -18.53 -19.30
CA ALA A 101 21.99 -17.91 -20.29
C ALA A 101 22.65 -16.65 -20.87
N ALA A 102 22.81 -16.56 -22.19
CA ALA A 102 23.45 -15.43 -22.86
C ALA A 102 23.11 -15.39 -24.38
N PRO A 103 23.52 -14.35 -25.14
CA PRO A 103 23.41 -14.35 -26.60
C PRO A 103 24.17 -15.52 -27.26
N PHE A 104 23.71 -16.00 -28.43
CA PHE A 104 24.33 -17.13 -29.12
C PHE A 104 25.83 -16.94 -29.39
N THR A 105 26.28 -15.71 -29.60
CA THR A 105 27.69 -15.36 -29.84
C THR A 105 28.60 -15.74 -28.68
N GLN A 106 28.08 -15.80 -27.45
CA GLN A 106 28.85 -16.19 -26.25
C GLN A 106 28.92 -17.70 -26.04
N ARG A 107 28.23 -18.51 -26.85
CA ARG A 107 28.30 -19.98 -26.75
C ARG A 107 29.73 -20.50 -26.95
N ALA A 108 30.50 -19.87 -27.86
CA ALA A 108 31.87 -20.27 -28.12
C ALA A 108 32.80 -20.10 -26.90
N SER A 109 32.59 -19.08 -26.07
CA SER A 109 33.33 -18.91 -24.82
C SER A 109 33.03 -19.97 -23.76
N LEU A 110 31.96 -20.74 -23.94
CA LEU A 110 31.56 -21.85 -23.08
C LEU A 110 32.04 -23.22 -23.63
N ASN A 111 32.89 -23.22 -24.67
CA ASN A 111 33.45 -24.45 -25.22
C ASN A 111 34.35 -25.20 -24.24
N ASN A 112 34.79 -24.62 -23.13
CA ASN A 112 35.55 -25.32 -22.08
C ASN A 112 34.70 -25.98 -20.98
N GLN A 113 33.37 -25.83 -21.02
CA GLN A 113 32.46 -26.39 -20.01
C GLN A 113 32.35 -27.93 -20.09
N PRO A 114 31.98 -28.63 -19.02
CA PRO A 114 31.82 -30.09 -19.06
C PRO A 114 30.64 -30.55 -19.93
N ALA A 115 30.64 -31.83 -20.32
CA ALA A 115 29.45 -32.45 -20.92
C ALA A 115 28.29 -32.45 -19.91
N GLY A 116 27.07 -32.26 -20.39
CA GLY A 116 25.87 -32.03 -19.59
C GLY A 116 25.56 -30.56 -19.34
N PHE A 117 26.48 -29.63 -19.62
CA PHE A 117 26.25 -28.19 -19.45
C PHE A 117 25.10 -27.70 -20.35
N ILE A 118 24.11 -27.05 -19.74
CA ILE A 118 22.91 -26.54 -20.39
C ILE A 118 23.03 -25.03 -20.58
N PHE A 119 23.05 -24.60 -21.84
CA PHE A 119 23.13 -23.19 -22.22
C PHE A 119 21.82 -22.73 -22.88
N LEU A 120 21.21 -21.67 -22.34
CA LEU A 120 20.06 -21.02 -22.94
C LEU A 120 20.50 -19.82 -23.78
N SER A 121 20.32 -19.90 -25.09
CA SER A 121 20.51 -18.77 -26.01
C SER A 121 19.28 -17.86 -25.97
N VAL A 122 19.45 -16.64 -25.46
CA VAL A 122 18.36 -15.64 -25.35
C VAL A 122 18.23 -14.72 -26.57
N ASP A 123 19.14 -14.83 -27.53
CA ASP A 123 19.15 -14.09 -28.79
C ASP A 123 19.82 -14.98 -29.85
N PRO A 124 19.15 -15.39 -30.95
CA PRO A 124 17.90 -14.84 -31.54
C PRO A 124 16.59 -15.27 -30.85
N SER A 125 15.50 -14.57 -31.20
CA SER A 125 14.11 -15.00 -30.90
C SER A 125 13.62 -15.99 -31.97
N PRO A 126 13.09 -17.18 -31.61
CA PRO A 126 12.81 -17.66 -30.25
C PRO A 126 14.05 -18.14 -29.50
N PHE A 127 14.02 -18.06 -28.17
CA PHE A 127 15.08 -18.59 -27.31
C PHE A 127 15.38 -20.06 -27.66
N THR A 128 16.65 -20.45 -27.63
CA THR A 128 17.07 -21.80 -28.05
C THR A 128 17.94 -22.43 -26.98
N LEU A 129 17.60 -23.65 -26.58
CA LEU A 129 18.32 -24.44 -25.59
C LEU A 129 19.38 -25.32 -26.25
N TYR A 130 20.62 -25.24 -25.77
CA TYR A 130 21.72 -26.10 -26.16
C TYR A 130 22.17 -26.94 -24.97
N VAL A 131 22.50 -28.21 -25.23
CA VAL A 131 23.12 -29.09 -24.24
C VAL A 131 24.47 -29.51 -24.78
N LYS A 132 25.48 -29.45 -23.93
CA LYS A 132 26.82 -29.89 -24.28
C LYS A 132 26.91 -31.41 -24.20
N LEU A 133 27.18 -32.06 -25.32
CA LEU A 133 27.22 -33.52 -25.47
C LEU A 133 28.61 -34.10 -25.19
N ALA A 134 29.67 -33.33 -25.42
CA ALA A 134 31.06 -33.73 -25.23
C ALA A 134 31.93 -32.57 -24.71
N ASN A 135 33.17 -32.86 -24.29
CA ASN A 135 34.12 -31.84 -23.85
C ASN A 135 35.43 -31.93 -24.67
N THR A 136 35.31 -31.77 -25.99
CA THR A 136 36.46 -31.71 -26.91
C THR A 136 36.91 -30.27 -27.18
N ASN A 137 36.34 -29.30 -26.45
CA ASN A 137 36.54 -27.87 -26.62
C ASN A 137 36.13 -27.33 -28.00
N SER A 138 35.17 -27.97 -28.65
CA SER A 138 34.72 -27.66 -30.01
C SER A 138 33.28 -27.18 -30.05
N SER A 139 32.93 -26.39 -31.08
CA SER A 139 31.53 -26.03 -31.35
C SER A 139 30.66 -27.22 -31.75
N SER A 140 31.27 -28.31 -32.22
CA SER A 140 30.58 -29.58 -32.54
C SER A 140 30.15 -30.36 -31.30
N ASP A 141 30.63 -29.98 -30.11
CA ASP A 141 30.25 -30.63 -28.86
C ASP A 141 28.82 -30.27 -28.42
N TRP A 142 28.21 -29.26 -29.01
CA TRP A 142 26.87 -28.79 -28.66
C TRP A 142 25.80 -29.55 -29.44
N SER A 143 24.64 -29.75 -28.80
CA SER A 143 23.44 -30.21 -29.50
C SER A 143 23.03 -29.25 -30.63
N THR A 144 22.15 -29.71 -31.51
CA THR A 144 21.61 -28.91 -32.62
C THR A 144 20.74 -27.73 -32.15
N GLY A 145 20.40 -27.67 -30.87
CA GLY A 145 19.55 -26.65 -30.28
C GLY A 145 18.07 -27.01 -30.35
N GLN A 146 17.33 -26.77 -29.26
CA GLN A 146 15.88 -26.91 -29.20
C GLN A 146 15.26 -25.53 -29.00
N ALA A 147 14.49 -25.05 -29.98
CA ALA A 147 13.76 -23.80 -29.83
C ALA A 147 12.73 -23.93 -28.70
N VAL A 148 12.82 -23.05 -27.72
CA VAL A 148 11.85 -22.87 -26.65
C VAL A 148 10.80 -21.90 -27.17
N LYS A 149 9.76 -22.47 -27.79
CA LYS A 149 8.57 -21.69 -28.16
C LYS A 149 7.78 -21.41 -26.88
N THR A 150 8.00 -20.25 -26.27
CA THR A 150 6.96 -19.65 -25.45
C THR A 150 5.97 -19.00 -26.43
N THR A 151 4.77 -19.54 -26.55
CA THR A 151 3.66 -18.72 -27.08
C THR A 151 3.69 -17.41 -26.30
N PRO A 152 3.74 -16.23 -26.94
CA PRO A 152 3.76 -14.98 -26.19
C PRO A 152 2.56 -14.97 -25.25
N ALA A 153 2.79 -14.80 -23.94
CA ALA A 153 1.70 -14.73 -22.97
C ALA A 153 0.69 -13.61 -23.31
N ALA A 154 1.07 -12.63 -24.13
CA ALA A 154 0.20 -11.56 -24.61
C ALA A 154 -1.07 -12.02 -25.37
N SER A 155 -1.14 -13.26 -25.85
CA SER A 155 -2.35 -13.80 -26.52
C SER A 155 -3.18 -14.74 -25.67
N THR A 156 -2.84 -14.96 -24.39
CA THR A 156 -3.74 -15.69 -23.49
C THR A 156 -4.82 -14.73 -22.98
N GLU A 157 -6.06 -15.20 -22.93
CA GLU A 157 -7.17 -14.42 -22.35
C GLU A 157 -6.84 -13.94 -20.93
N GLU A 158 -6.08 -14.74 -20.17
CA GLU A 158 -5.62 -14.40 -18.83
C GLU A 158 -4.68 -13.18 -18.79
N ALA A 159 -3.77 -13.04 -19.77
CA ALA A 159 -2.90 -11.86 -19.83
C ALA A 159 -3.65 -10.60 -20.26
N GLN A 160 -4.63 -10.74 -21.15
CA GLN A 160 -5.51 -9.63 -21.54
C GLN A 160 -6.43 -9.22 -20.38
N ALA A 161 -6.96 -10.19 -19.64
CA ALA A 161 -7.75 -9.95 -18.44
C ALA A 161 -6.93 -9.29 -17.33
N ALA A 162 -5.68 -9.70 -17.14
CA ALA A 162 -4.77 -9.08 -16.18
C ALA A 162 -4.44 -7.62 -16.56
N ALA A 163 -4.22 -7.34 -17.84
CA ALA A 163 -3.99 -5.97 -18.34
C ALA A 163 -5.24 -5.09 -18.16
N ALA A 164 -6.42 -5.61 -18.47
CA ALA A 164 -7.69 -4.90 -18.26
C ALA A 164 -8.01 -4.67 -16.78
N ALA A 165 -7.69 -5.65 -15.92
CA ALA A 165 -7.82 -5.50 -14.48
C ALA A 165 -6.86 -4.42 -13.94
N ALA A 166 -5.62 -4.38 -14.44
CA ALA A 166 -4.64 -3.36 -14.06
C ALA A 166 -5.08 -1.95 -14.49
N SER A 167 -5.61 -1.77 -15.71
CA SER A 167 -6.12 -0.46 -16.15
C SER A 167 -7.33 -0.02 -15.31
N THR A 168 -8.21 -0.95 -14.96
CA THR A 168 -9.37 -0.67 -14.10
C THR A 168 -8.95 -0.28 -12.69
N ALA A 169 -7.97 -0.99 -12.12
CA ALA A 169 -7.42 -0.68 -10.80
C ALA A 169 -6.74 0.70 -10.78
N GLN A 170 -6.04 1.08 -11.85
CA GLN A 170 -5.42 2.40 -11.97
C GLN A 170 -6.48 3.50 -12.02
N ALA A 171 -7.53 3.35 -12.84
CA ALA A 171 -8.62 4.32 -12.91
C ALA A 171 -9.32 4.50 -11.54
N ALA A 172 -9.57 3.40 -10.81
CA ALA A 172 -10.15 3.46 -9.47
C ALA A 172 -9.22 4.14 -8.45
N ALA A 173 -7.90 3.97 -8.59
CA ALA A 173 -6.93 4.65 -7.73
C ALA A 173 -6.90 6.17 -8.00
N GLU A 174 -6.96 6.58 -9.26
CA GLU A 174 -7.04 7.99 -9.66
C GLU A 174 -8.33 8.65 -9.15
N GLU A 175 -9.47 7.96 -9.22
CA GLU A 175 -10.75 8.45 -8.69
C GLU A 175 -10.70 8.62 -7.16
N ARG A 176 -10.11 7.66 -6.44
CA ARG A 176 -9.92 7.77 -4.98
C ARG A 176 -8.99 8.92 -4.60
N ALA A 177 -7.93 9.14 -5.37
CA ALA A 177 -7.02 10.27 -5.17
C ALA A 177 -7.73 11.61 -5.38
N ALA A 178 -8.58 11.72 -6.41
CA ALA A 178 -9.39 12.91 -6.66
C ALA A 178 -10.41 13.16 -5.52
N PHE A 179 -11.07 12.11 -5.02
CA PHE A 179 -11.97 12.22 -3.88
C PHE A 179 -11.24 12.69 -2.61
N ALA A 180 -10.07 12.11 -2.32
CA ALA A 180 -9.25 12.52 -1.18
C ALA A 180 -8.81 13.99 -1.28
N ALA A 181 -8.39 14.45 -2.46
CA ALA A 181 -8.04 15.85 -2.69
C ALA A 181 -9.22 16.79 -2.46
N ASN A 182 -10.42 16.42 -2.93
CA ASN A 182 -11.65 17.18 -2.67
C ASN A 182 -12.00 17.21 -1.17
N ALA A 183 -11.87 16.09 -0.46
CA ALA A 183 -12.12 16.04 0.98
C ALA A 183 -11.18 16.98 1.76
N VAL A 184 -9.90 17.02 1.39
CA VAL A 184 -8.92 17.96 1.96
C VAL A 184 -9.31 19.42 1.68
N SER A 185 -9.74 19.72 0.45
CA SER A 185 -10.21 21.06 0.07
C SER A 185 -11.40 21.51 0.94
N VAL A 186 -12.43 20.66 1.07
CA VAL A 186 -13.62 20.94 1.90
C VAL A 186 -13.23 21.15 3.38
N ALA A 187 -12.38 20.29 3.93
CA ALA A 187 -11.91 20.42 5.31
C ALA A 187 -11.13 21.72 5.54
N SER A 188 -10.29 22.12 4.58
CA SER A 188 -9.53 23.38 4.64
C SER A 188 -10.45 24.61 4.58
N GLY A 189 -11.49 24.57 3.77
CA GLY A 189 -12.52 25.62 3.69
C GLY A 189 -13.32 25.75 4.99
N ALA A 190 -13.75 24.64 5.56
CA ALA A 190 -14.43 24.62 6.86
C ALA A 190 -13.55 25.19 7.99
N ALA A 191 -12.27 24.83 8.01
CA ALA A 191 -11.30 25.36 8.98
C ALA A 191 -11.02 26.87 8.79
N ALA A 192 -11.06 27.37 7.56
CA ALA A 192 -10.95 28.81 7.28
C ALA A 192 -12.21 29.57 7.76
N ALA A 193 -13.40 29.04 7.49
CA ALA A 193 -14.66 29.63 7.94
C ALA A 193 -14.74 29.70 9.48
N ALA A 194 -14.38 28.62 10.18
CA ALA A 194 -14.34 28.60 11.64
C ALA A 194 -13.38 29.65 12.23
N ARG A 195 -12.21 29.84 11.61
CA ARG A 195 -11.25 30.90 12.00
C ARG A 195 -11.81 32.29 11.77
N GLY A 196 -12.54 32.51 10.68
CA GLY A 196 -13.25 33.77 10.41
C GLY A 196 -14.29 34.08 11.48
N SER A 197 -15.20 33.15 11.75
CA SER A 197 -16.23 33.33 12.80
C SER A 197 -15.62 33.58 14.18
N ALA A 198 -14.51 32.91 14.53
CA ALA A 198 -13.80 33.14 15.79
C ALA A 198 -13.10 34.51 15.85
N ALA A 199 -12.71 35.09 14.71
CA ALA A 199 -12.18 36.46 14.65
C ALA A 199 -13.31 37.48 14.83
N ASP A 200 -14.44 37.28 14.16
CA ASP A 200 -15.63 38.16 14.28
C ASP A 200 -16.14 38.21 15.72
N VAL A 201 -16.28 37.05 16.39
CA VAL A 201 -16.70 36.98 17.79
C VAL A 201 -15.75 37.75 18.70
N ARG A 202 -14.42 37.67 18.46
CA ARG A 202 -13.43 38.43 19.23
C ARG A 202 -13.55 39.92 19.00
N GLN A 203 -13.82 40.36 17.78
CA GLN A 203 -14.02 41.77 17.45
C GLN A 203 -15.30 42.31 18.09
N TYR A 204 -16.42 41.58 18.02
CA TYR A 204 -17.65 41.94 18.70
C TYR A 204 -17.48 42.03 20.22
N ALA A 205 -16.81 41.04 20.83
CA ALA A 205 -16.52 41.07 22.27
C ALA A 205 -15.68 42.28 22.67
N ALA A 206 -14.71 42.69 21.83
CA ALA A 206 -13.91 43.89 22.08
C ALA A 206 -14.74 45.18 22.01
N ILE A 207 -15.65 45.30 21.03
CA ILE A 207 -16.53 46.47 20.89
C ILE A 207 -17.52 46.54 22.06
N VAL A 208 -18.19 45.44 22.39
CA VAL A 208 -19.15 45.39 23.50
C VAL A 208 -18.46 45.63 24.84
N GLY A 209 -17.27 45.05 25.04
CA GLY A 209 -16.44 45.29 26.21
C GLY A 209 -16.07 46.77 26.35
N ALA A 210 -15.61 47.41 25.27
CA ALA A 210 -15.29 48.85 25.28
C ALA A 210 -16.52 49.72 25.60
N ALA A 211 -17.70 49.41 25.03
CA ALA A 211 -18.93 50.15 25.30
C ALA A 211 -19.46 49.97 26.74
N ALA A 212 -19.23 48.81 27.36
CA ALA A 212 -19.62 48.56 28.75
C ALA A 212 -18.79 49.34 29.78
N PHE A 213 -17.54 49.69 29.44
CA PHE A 213 -16.69 50.53 30.30
C PHE A 213 -16.93 52.03 30.15
N ASP A 214 -17.51 52.48 29.04
CA ASP A 214 -17.84 53.90 28.79
C ASP A 214 -19.17 54.34 29.45
N PHE A 215 -19.97 53.38 29.96
CA PHE A 215 -21.13 53.66 30.82
C PHE A 215 -20.74 53.95 32.29
N ALA A 216 -19.44 54.11 32.58
CA ALA A 216 -18.97 54.58 33.87
C ALA A 216 -19.36 56.05 34.09
N PHE A 217 -20.60 56.23 34.54
CA PHE A 217 -21.04 57.21 35.52
C PHE A 217 -20.35 58.58 35.39
N ASP A 218 -20.91 59.46 34.53
CA ASP A 218 -20.83 60.91 34.77
C ASP A 218 -21.67 61.22 36.02
N GLY A 219 -21.16 60.76 37.16
CA GLY A 219 -21.53 61.22 38.48
C GLY A 219 -20.69 62.43 38.79
N SER A 220 -20.83 63.51 38.03
CA SER A 220 -20.68 64.81 38.64
C SER A 220 -21.95 65.04 39.48
N PRO A 221 -21.93 64.88 40.81
CA PRO A 221 -23.06 65.30 41.63
C PRO A 221 -23.25 66.80 41.38
N ASP A 222 -24.37 67.17 40.78
CA ASP A 222 -24.80 68.56 40.70
C ASP A 222 -24.96 69.09 42.14
N PRO A 223 -24.13 70.05 42.59
CA PRO A 223 -24.15 70.51 43.97
C PRO A 223 -25.21 71.60 44.22
N SER A 224 -26.24 71.72 43.38
CA SER A 224 -27.31 72.70 43.58
C SER A 224 -28.61 72.05 44.07
N ASN A 225 -29.42 72.62 44.94
CA ASN A 225 -29.26 73.60 46.01
C ASN A 225 -30.59 73.51 46.81
N ASP A 226 -30.54 73.83 48.10
CA ASP A 226 -31.65 74.31 48.92
C ASP A 226 -32.93 73.47 49.11
N TRP A 227 -32.99 72.78 50.26
CA TRP A 227 -34.22 72.73 51.06
C TRP A 227 -33.89 73.21 52.47
N SER A 228 -33.82 74.52 52.65
CA SER A 228 -33.73 75.17 53.96
C SER A 228 -35.13 75.61 54.44
N THR A 229 -35.49 75.08 55.63
CA THR A 229 -36.51 75.49 56.63
C THR A 229 -37.98 75.65 56.24
#